data_AF-A0A7T4UQU9-F1
#
_entry.id   AF-A0A7T4UQU9-F1
#
_cell.length_a   1.000
_cell.length_b   1.000
_cell.length_c   1.000
_cell.angle_alpha   90.00
_cell.angle_beta   90.00
_cell.angle_gamma   90.00
#
_symmetry.space_group_name_H-M   'P 1'
#
loop_
_entity.id
_entity.type
_entity.pdbx_description
1 polymer ?
#
loop_
_entity_poly.entity_id
_entity_poly.type
_entity_poly.pdbx_seq_one_letter_code
_entity_poly.pdbx_strand_id
1 'polypeptide(L)'
;MKKLFALTALASAMALVGCGGGGDINLKPTTIDNSVDNSQNNSGGGATNSCASYEENGQTFQGEAQGSDCFYPASFVSSTNPILTDITFGAIAGNHIFADSLFIGDDVDAQEAAAGTPIPQEGEGPSVTIAAGSTMVFTRAEGYVRIARGSQIFAEGTAGSPIIFTADEDIDGSATESDRGLWGGIQINGNGRTNKCHDGTNTGSGSGNVSDFDPTNNNVHNCNQTAEGRPATYGGNNDAENSGVLEYVVIKHAGFEVVDGNELNALTLNGVGSGTTISHVQTYTSQDDGFEMFGGAVNLDHIVAVNVGDDSIDYSEGYNGKIQYAVVVHTSGANRCIEGDNTGGNRDDGITPTTKLIISNLTCVTSFVSEGAGQNPSSKGSSEGPLFREGAFFEMYNSVITSNAPGMESNECLELDDSEGPQTIAAAIDGTSIASSNVIACSEATKEGVDAANDQDFKTAEWLANGSTNAKNVIITGADLPAQSLITGVPGSRGYLTASTITDGSGVEVFNQATDLTDVSAVDSYFEAPSYVGGANAGDNWLSGWTVGLSAPLNP
;
A
#
# COMPACT_ATOMS: atom_id res chain seq x y z
N MET A 1 18.09 -66.58 -2.17
CA MET A 1 18.85 -66.80 -0.92
C MET A 1 20.32 -66.43 -1.15
N LYS A 2 20.85 -65.49 -0.36
CA LYS A 2 22.28 -65.17 -0.12
C LYS A 2 23.02 -64.49 -1.30
N LYS A 3 23.73 -63.37 -1.17
CA LYS A 3 24.16 -62.52 -0.05
C LYS A 3 24.64 -61.16 -0.62
N LEU A 4 24.48 -60.13 0.22
CA LEU A 4 25.17 -58.83 0.27
C LEU A 4 26.65 -58.83 -0.16
N PHE A 5 27.09 -57.73 -0.79
CA PHE A 5 28.39 -57.09 -0.49
C PHE A 5 28.30 -55.57 -0.62
N ALA A 6 29.04 -54.88 0.24
CA ALA A 6 28.88 -53.50 0.65
C ALA A 6 29.79 -52.49 -0.07
N LEU A 7 29.38 -51.22 0.02
CA LEU A 7 30.14 -49.94 0.09
C LEU A 7 31.44 -49.77 -0.72
N THR A 8 31.52 -48.66 -1.47
CA THR A 8 32.44 -47.55 -1.15
C THR A 8 32.09 -46.31 -1.98
N ALA A 9 32.01 -45.16 -1.30
CA ALA A 9 31.86 -43.83 -1.88
C ALA A 9 33.21 -43.30 -2.37
N LEU A 10 33.22 -42.52 -3.45
CA LEU A 10 34.25 -41.52 -3.69
C LEU A 10 33.63 -40.31 -4.40
N ALA A 11 33.78 -39.16 -3.75
CA ALA A 11 33.37 -37.84 -4.22
C ALA A 11 34.21 -37.38 -5.42
N SER A 12 33.64 -36.55 -6.27
CA SER A 12 34.40 -35.74 -7.25
C SER A 12 33.68 -34.40 -7.43
N ALA A 13 34.15 -33.39 -6.70
CA ALA A 13 33.90 -32.00 -6.98
C ALA A 13 34.66 -31.60 -8.26
N MET A 14 34.02 -30.91 -9.18
CA MET A 14 34.70 -30.13 -10.21
C MET A 14 34.43 -28.66 -9.96
N ALA A 15 35.50 -27.94 -9.60
CA ALA A 15 35.57 -26.50 -9.59
C ALA A 15 35.67 -25.98 -11.03
N LEU A 16 34.88 -24.96 -11.36
CA LEU A 16 35.11 -24.09 -12.50
C LEU A 16 35.36 -22.68 -11.95
N VAL A 17 36.60 -22.19 -12.07
CA VAL A 17 36.97 -20.80 -11.77
C VAL A 17 37.72 -20.23 -12.97
N GLY A 18 37.28 -19.03 -13.39
CA GLY A 18 38.04 -18.05 -14.17
C GLY A 18 37.74 -18.06 -15.67
N CYS A 19 37.47 -16.95 -16.34
CA CYS A 19 37.61 -15.55 -15.95
C CYS A 19 36.95 -14.65 -17.01
N GLY A 20 36.31 -13.57 -16.56
CA GLY A 20 36.39 -12.25 -17.21
C GLY A 20 35.53 -11.96 -18.44
N GLY A 21 34.56 -11.07 -18.26
CA GLY A 21 33.96 -10.31 -19.36
C GLY A 21 32.63 -9.71 -18.93
N GLY A 22 32.66 -8.42 -18.58
CA GLY A 22 31.46 -7.65 -18.27
C GLY A 22 30.42 -7.75 -19.37
N GLY A 23 29.20 -8.02 -18.95
CA GLY A 23 28.00 -7.95 -19.76
C GLY A 23 26.87 -7.76 -18.78
N ASP A 24 26.46 -6.51 -18.59
CA ASP A 24 25.22 -6.17 -17.92
C ASP A 24 24.11 -7.04 -18.52
N ILE A 25 23.44 -7.84 -17.68
CA ILE A 25 22.14 -8.38 -18.04
C ILE A 25 21.19 -7.19 -17.97
N ASN A 26 21.13 -6.47 -19.08
CA ASN A 26 20.21 -5.38 -19.28
C ASN A 26 18.89 -6.02 -19.73
N LEU A 27 18.05 -6.40 -18.76
CA LEU A 27 16.64 -6.74 -19.01
C LEU A 27 15.92 -5.45 -19.39
N LYS A 28 16.09 -5.02 -20.65
CA LYS A 28 15.09 -4.13 -21.24
C LYS A 28 13.86 -4.96 -21.48
N PRO A 29 12.69 -4.62 -20.90
CA PRO A 29 11.43 -5.18 -21.35
C PRO A 29 11.33 -4.93 -22.86
N THR A 30 11.36 -5.99 -23.66
CA THR A 30 10.89 -5.88 -25.02
C THR A 30 9.39 -6.06 -24.95
N THR A 31 8.65 -4.95 -25.07
CA THR A 31 7.22 -4.97 -25.36
C THR A 31 7.01 -5.77 -26.65
N ILE A 32 6.65 -7.04 -26.52
CA ILE A 32 6.02 -7.74 -27.63
C ILE A 32 4.56 -7.31 -27.59
N ASP A 33 4.31 -6.22 -28.32
CA ASP A 33 2.98 -5.77 -28.65
C ASP A 33 2.33 -6.82 -29.57
N ASN A 34 1.51 -7.69 -28.97
CA ASN A 34 0.61 -8.58 -29.69
C ASN A 34 -0.79 -7.94 -29.86
N SER A 35 -0.94 -6.65 -29.56
CA SER A 35 -2.20 -5.97 -29.84
C SER A 35 -2.41 -5.94 -31.35
N VAL A 36 -3.62 -6.29 -31.74
CA VAL A 36 -4.06 -6.07 -33.10
C VAL A 36 -4.51 -4.62 -33.15
N ASP A 37 -3.74 -3.75 -33.81
CA ASP A 37 -4.21 -2.42 -34.19
C ASP A 37 -5.46 -2.57 -35.06
N ASN A 38 -6.62 -2.43 -34.45
CA ASN A 38 -7.92 -2.50 -35.11
C ASN A 38 -8.39 -1.11 -35.58
N SER A 39 -7.48 -0.13 -35.72
CA SER A 39 -7.80 1.16 -36.31
C SER A 39 -8.11 0.99 -37.80
N GLN A 40 -9.39 0.76 -38.10
CA GLN A 40 -9.93 0.89 -39.45
C GLN A 40 -9.72 2.35 -39.87
N ASN A 41 -8.73 2.59 -40.74
CA ASN A 41 -8.50 3.86 -41.39
C ASN A 41 -9.58 4.07 -42.46
N ASN A 42 -10.82 4.32 -42.03
CA ASN A 42 -11.91 4.65 -42.92
C ASN A 42 -11.79 6.12 -43.28
N SER A 43 -11.25 6.40 -44.47
CA SER A 43 -11.18 7.74 -45.05
C SER A 43 -12.59 8.24 -45.38
N GLY A 44 -13.31 8.70 -44.36
CA GLY A 44 -14.59 9.37 -44.43
C GLY A 44 -14.61 10.47 -43.37
N GLY A 45 -14.68 11.73 -43.80
CA GLY A 45 -14.57 12.91 -42.93
C GLY A 45 -15.71 13.09 -41.94
N GLY A 46 -15.72 12.29 -40.88
CA GLY A 46 -16.42 12.52 -39.61
C GLY A 46 -15.39 12.62 -38.49
N ALA A 47 -15.70 13.38 -37.42
CA ALA A 47 -14.82 13.46 -36.26
C ALA A 47 -14.58 12.05 -35.70
N THR A 48 -13.33 11.59 -35.69
CA THR A 48 -12.94 10.33 -35.06
C THR A 48 -13.15 10.48 -33.56
N ASN A 49 -14.05 9.69 -32.98
CA ASN A 49 -14.24 9.61 -31.54
C ASN A 49 -12.97 9.02 -30.91
N SER A 50 -12.25 9.82 -30.12
CA SER A 50 -10.98 9.43 -29.49
C SER A 50 -11.16 8.73 -28.15
N CYS A 51 -12.41 8.55 -27.69
CA CYS A 51 -12.66 7.88 -26.42
C CYS A 51 -12.33 6.40 -26.50
N ALA A 52 -12.06 5.81 -25.34
CA ALA A 52 -11.81 4.37 -25.25
C ALA A 52 -13.00 3.56 -25.77
N SER A 53 -12.69 2.43 -26.38
CA SER A 53 -13.66 1.45 -26.86
C SER A 53 -13.14 0.04 -26.69
N TYR A 54 -14.05 -0.91 -26.55
CA TYR A 54 -13.74 -2.33 -26.56
C TYR A 54 -14.84 -3.08 -27.31
N GLU A 55 -14.51 -4.28 -27.78
CA GLU A 55 -15.47 -5.19 -28.38
C GLU A 55 -15.73 -6.36 -27.44
N GLU A 56 -17.01 -6.69 -27.28
CA GLU A 56 -17.45 -7.82 -26.47
C GLU A 56 -18.67 -8.46 -27.12
N ASN A 57 -18.65 -9.78 -27.29
CA ASN A 57 -19.74 -10.54 -27.92
C ASN A 57 -20.17 -9.99 -29.31
N GLY A 58 -19.24 -9.38 -30.06
CA GLY A 58 -19.50 -8.77 -31.37
C GLY A 58 -20.22 -7.42 -31.32
N GLN A 59 -20.34 -6.81 -30.13
CA GLN A 59 -20.83 -5.45 -29.93
C GLN A 59 -19.64 -4.53 -29.58
N THR A 60 -19.65 -3.33 -30.16
CA THR A 60 -18.67 -2.28 -29.82
C THR A 60 -19.26 -1.40 -28.72
N PHE A 61 -18.54 -1.30 -27.61
CA PHE A 61 -18.80 -0.34 -26.55
C PHE A 61 -17.80 0.80 -26.70
N GLN A 62 -18.29 2.04 -26.78
CA GLN A 62 -17.49 3.21 -27.11
C GLN A 62 -17.89 4.36 -26.22
N GLY A 63 -16.93 5.00 -25.54
CA GLY A 63 -17.17 6.21 -24.76
C GLY A 63 -17.66 7.37 -25.64
N GLU A 64 -18.40 8.29 -25.05
CA GLU A 64 -19.01 9.44 -25.74
C GLU A 64 -18.09 10.66 -25.68
N ALA A 65 -17.68 11.20 -26.84
CA ALA A 65 -16.90 12.43 -26.87
C ALA A 65 -17.76 13.64 -26.47
N GLN A 66 -17.34 14.36 -25.42
CA GLN A 66 -17.98 15.59 -24.93
C GLN A 66 -16.97 16.73 -24.90
N GLY A 67 -16.86 17.46 -26.01
CA GLY A 67 -15.81 18.47 -26.16
C GLY A 67 -14.43 17.80 -26.21
N SER A 68 -13.58 18.09 -25.22
CA SER A 68 -12.28 17.43 -25.03
C SER A 68 -12.35 16.20 -24.13
N ASP A 69 -13.47 16.01 -23.43
CA ASP A 69 -13.68 14.92 -22.47
C ASP A 69 -14.26 13.69 -23.15
N CYS A 70 -14.11 12.57 -22.46
CA CYS A 70 -14.71 11.29 -22.81
C CYS A 70 -15.59 10.80 -21.68
N PHE A 71 -16.89 10.73 -21.94
CA PHE A 71 -17.88 10.28 -20.98
C PHE A 71 -18.21 8.79 -21.17
N TYR A 72 -18.19 8.03 -20.08
CA TYR A 72 -18.46 6.59 -20.05
C TYR A 72 -19.74 6.34 -19.26
N PRO A 73 -20.89 6.11 -19.94
CA PRO A 73 -22.15 5.82 -19.25
C PRO A 73 -22.12 4.43 -18.59
N ALA A 74 -23.08 4.14 -17.71
CA ALA A 74 -23.21 2.81 -17.09
C ALA A 74 -23.44 1.65 -18.11
N SER A 75 -23.87 1.98 -19.33
CA SER A 75 -23.96 1.02 -20.44
C SER A 75 -22.60 0.72 -21.08
N PHE A 76 -21.56 1.51 -20.81
CA PHE A 76 -20.18 1.23 -21.18
C PHE A 76 -19.53 0.31 -20.14
N VAL A 77 -19.71 0.59 -18.84
CA VAL A 77 -19.19 -0.26 -17.76
C VAL A 77 -20.05 -0.11 -16.51
N SER A 78 -20.33 -1.22 -15.83
CA SER A 78 -21.02 -1.27 -14.53
C SER A 78 -20.79 -2.61 -13.85
N SER A 79 -21.28 -2.80 -12.62
CA SER A 79 -21.10 -4.07 -11.88
C SER A 79 -21.78 -5.26 -12.56
N THR A 80 -22.81 -5.02 -13.37
CA THR A 80 -23.49 -6.04 -14.17
C THR A 80 -22.98 -6.15 -15.60
N ASN A 81 -22.05 -5.28 -15.99
CA ASN A 81 -21.42 -5.25 -17.31
C ASN A 81 -19.94 -4.87 -17.13
N PRO A 82 -19.13 -5.73 -16.47
CA PRO A 82 -17.70 -5.51 -16.37
C PRO A 82 -17.04 -5.64 -17.74
N ILE A 83 -15.89 -5.00 -17.91
CA ILE A 83 -15.10 -5.13 -19.14
C ILE A 83 -14.35 -6.45 -19.07
N LEU A 84 -14.62 -7.38 -19.98
CA LEU A 84 -13.98 -8.71 -20.03
C LEU A 84 -12.92 -8.84 -21.14
N THR A 85 -12.56 -7.74 -21.80
CA THR A 85 -11.52 -7.69 -22.83
C THR A 85 -10.51 -6.57 -22.54
N ASP A 86 -9.32 -6.66 -23.12
CA ASP A 86 -8.31 -5.63 -22.95
C ASP A 86 -8.83 -4.27 -23.40
N ILE A 87 -8.56 -3.24 -22.59
CA ILE A 87 -8.98 -1.87 -22.88
C ILE A 87 -7.84 -0.88 -22.65
N THR A 88 -7.77 0.15 -23.49
CA THR A 88 -6.83 1.26 -23.34
C THR A 88 -7.57 2.59 -23.22
N PHE A 89 -7.31 3.32 -22.14
CA PHE A 89 -7.65 4.73 -21.95
C PHE A 89 -6.46 5.59 -22.40
N GLY A 90 -6.45 5.93 -23.69
CA GLY A 90 -5.38 6.73 -24.29
C GLY A 90 -5.39 8.19 -23.84
N ALA A 91 -4.24 8.85 -23.92
CA ALA A 91 -4.11 10.25 -23.52
C ALA A 91 -5.03 11.15 -24.37
N ILE A 92 -5.84 11.95 -23.68
CA ILE A 92 -6.75 12.93 -24.28
C ILE A 92 -6.50 14.32 -23.70
N ALA A 93 -7.03 15.35 -24.36
CA ALA A 93 -6.86 16.74 -23.90
C ALA A 93 -7.76 17.09 -22.70
N GLY A 94 -8.88 16.37 -22.55
CA GLY A 94 -9.80 16.48 -21.41
C GLY A 94 -9.67 15.30 -20.46
N ASN A 95 -10.79 14.88 -19.88
CA ASN A 95 -10.85 13.87 -18.84
C ASN A 95 -11.61 12.61 -19.28
N HIS A 96 -11.26 11.46 -18.69
CA HIS A 96 -12.05 10.24 -18.76
C HIS A 96 -13.07 10.26 -17.62
N ILE A 97 -14.34 10.51 -17.92
CA ILE A 97 -15.41 10.73 -16.93
C ILE A 97 -16.34 9.53 -16.90
N PHE A 98 -16.46 8.88 -15.73
CA PHE A 98 -17.30 7.71 -15.54
C PHE A 98 -18.58 8.06 -14.79
N ALA A 99 -19.71 7.62 -15.34
CA ALA A 99 -21.03 7.75 -14.71
C ALA A 99 -21.25 6.73 -13.57
N ASP A 100 -20.40 5.71 -13.50
CA ASP A 100 -20.39 4.63 -12.51
C ASP A 100 -18.95 4.16 -12.27
N SER A 101 -18.77 3.05 -11.59
CA SER A 101 -17.48 2.42 -11.31
C SER A 101 -16.83 1.80 -12.56
N LEU A 102 -15.50 1.69 -12.55
CA LEU A 102 -14.72 1.00 -13.59
C LEU A 102 -14.44 -0.44 -13.14
N PHE A 103 -15.08 -1.42 -13.78
CA PHE A 103 -14.91 -2.83 -13.49
C PHE A 103 -14.12 -3.54 -14.60
N ILE A 104 -12.91 -4.02 -14.28
CA ILE A 104 -12.04 -4.79 -15.19
C ILE A 104 -11.97 -6.26 -14.75
N GLY A 105 -12.47 -7.18 -15.58
CA GLY A 105 -12.51 -8.62 -15.33
C GLY A 105 -13.78 -9.16 -14.68
N ASP A 106 -13.91 -10.48 -14.68
CA ASP A 106 -15.02 -11.18 -14.04
C ASP A 106 -14.72 -11.45 -12.56
N ASP A 107 -15.71 -11.29 -11.68
CA ASP A 107 -15.57 -11.58 -10.25
C ASP A 107 -16.27 -12.91 -9.93
N VAL A 108 -15.49 -13.93 -9.57
CA VAL A 108 -16.02 -15.28 -9.30
C VAL A 108 -16.18 -15.49 -7.80
N ASP A 109 -17.44 -15.51 -7.34
CA ASP A 109 -17.74 -15.64 -5.92
C ASP A 109 -17.56 -17.08 -5.38
N ALA A 110 -17.69 -17.25 -4.07
CA ALA A 110 -17.50 -18.55 -3.41
C ALA A 110 -18.53 -19.60 -3.87
N GLN A 111 -19.75 -19.18 -4.20
CA GLN A 111 -20.84 -20.04 -4.65
C GLN A 111 -20.59 -20.52 -6.09
N GLU A 112 -20.14 -19.63 -6.96
CA GLU A 112 -19.75 -19.92 -8.34
C GLU A 112 -18.53 -20.84 -8.38
N ALA A 113 -17.49 -20.54 -7.59
CA ALA A 113 -16.32 -21.39 -7.44
C ALA A 113 -16.71 -22.81 -6.98
N ALA A 114 -17.59 -22.92 -5.98
CA ALA A 114 -18.12 -24.21 -5.51
C ALA A 114 -18.99 -24.93 -6.56
N ALA A 115 -19.69 -24.18 -7.42
CA ALA A 115 -20.45 -24.73 -8.55
C ALA A 115 -19.57 -25.17 -9.73
N GLY A 116 -18.27 -24.87 -9.69
CA GLY A 116 -17.27 -25.29 -10.66
C GLY A 116 -16.87 -24.24 -11.69
N THR A 117 -17.23 -22.98 -11.48
CA THR A 117 -16.64 -21.86 -12.22
C THR A 117 -15.17 -21.70 -11.80
N PRO A 118 -14.21 -21.70 -12.74
CA PRO A 118 -12.81 -21.46 -12.41
C PRO A 118 -12.58 -20.03 -11.90
N ILE A 119 -11.84 -19.88 -10.80
CA ILE A 119 -11.34 -18.59 -10.30
C ILE A 119 -10.21 -18.12 -11.23
N PRO A 120 -10.31 -16.95 -11.87
CA PRO A 120 -9.28 -16.47 -12.78
C PRO A 120 -7.93 -16.26 -12.07
N GLN A 121 -6.90 -16.90 -12.60
CA GLN A 121 -5.52 -16.75 -12.14
C GLN A 121 -4.79 -15.63 -12.89
N GLU A 122 -3.60 -15.28 -12.43
CA GLU A 122 -2.74 -14.24 -13.04
C GLU A 122 -2.76 -14.29 -14.59
N GLY A 123 -3.17 -13.19 -15.22
CA GLY A 123 -3.19 -13.03 -16.67
C GLY A 123 -4.30 -13.78 -17.41
N GLU A 124 -5.22 -14.45 -16.69
CA GLU A 124 -6.40 -15.07 -17.29
C GLU A 124 -7.55 -14.08 -17.52
N GLY A 125 -7.53 -12.93 -16.83
CA GLY A 125 -8.46 -11.81 -17.01
C GLY A 125 -7.93 -10.74 -17.98
N PRO A 126 -8.75 -9.73 -18.30
CA PRO A 126 -8.35 -8.62 -19.16
C PRO A 126 -7.37 -7.67 -18.48
N SER A 127 -6.68 -6.89 -19.30
CA SER A 127 -5.83 -5.77 -18.87
C SER A 127 -6.49 -4.42 -19.16
N VAL A 128 -6.33 -3.46 -18.24
CA VAL A 128 -6.61 -2.04 -18.48
C VAL A 128 -5.29 -1.28 -18.58
N THR A 129 -5.10 -0.55 -19.67
CA THR A 129 -3.95 0.36 -19.83
C THR A 129 -4.43 1.80 -19.76
N ILE A 130 -3.76 2.63 -18.96
CA ILE A 130 -4.06 4.06 -18.79
C ILE A 130 -2.81 4.85 -19.18
N ALA A 131 -2.95 5.73 -20.16
CA ALA A 131 -1.82 6.52 -20.63
C ALA A 131 -1.37 7.56 -19.59
N ALA A 132 -0.06 7.84 -19.56
CA ALA A 132 0.51 8.91 -18.74
C ALA A 132 -0.20 10.26 -18.98
N GLY A 133 -0.42 11.02 -17.92
CA GLY A 133 -1.11 12.32 -17.96
C GLY A 133 -2.63 12.24 -18.04
N SER A 134 -3.22 11.03 -18.11
CA SER A 134 -4.67 10.87 -18.08
C SER A 134 -5.26 11.23 -16.72
N THR A 135 -6.45 11.82 -16.74
CA THR A 135 -7.25 12.08 -15.54
C THR A 135 -8.54 11.27 -15.62
N MET A 136 -8.73 10.41 -14.63
CA MET A 136 -9.86 9.48 -14.47
C MET A 136 -10.80 10.05 -13.40
N VAL A 137 -12.04 10.35 -13.79
CA VAL A 137 -12.99 11.12 -12.99
C VAL A 137 -14.23 10.28 -12.70
N PHE A 138 -14.61 10.18 -11.43
CA PHE A 138 -15.80 9.45 -10.98
C PHE A 138 -16.84 10.43 -10.45
N THR A 139 -18.06 10.37 -11.00
CA THR A 139 -19.14 11.36 -10.73
C THR A 139 -20.08 10.97 -9.58
N ARG A 140 -19.74 9.91 -8.87
CA ARG A 140 -20.55 9.31 -7.81
C ARG A 140 -19.66 8.96 -6.65
N ALA A 141 -20.10 9.33 -5.44
CA ALA A 141 -19.41 8.99 -4.20
C ALA A 141 -19.17 7.48 -4.06
N GLU A 142 -20.12 6.67 -4.51
CA GLU A 142 -20.00 5.22 -4.50
C GLU A 142 -19.27 4.61 -5.70
N GLY A 143 -18.75 5.43 -6.62
CA GLY A 143 -18.00 5.01 -7.80
C GLY A 143 -16.56 4.65 -7.44
N TYR A 144 -16.05 3.52 -7.93
CA TYR A 144 -14.69 3.04 -7.64
C TYR A 144 -14.07 2.33 -8.84
N VAL A 145 -12.77 2.04 -8.77
CA VAL A 145 -12.09 1.15 -9.71
C VAL A 145 -11.98 -0.22 -9.07
N ARG A 146 -12.40 -1.27 -9.78
CA ARG A 146 -12.20 -2.66 -9.36
C ARG A 146 -11.46 -3.46 -10.43
N ILE A 147 -10.26 -3.92 -10.08
CA ILE A 147 -9.51 -4.92 -10.82
C ILE A 147 -9.80 -6.28 -10.18
N ALA A 148 -10.44 -7.19 -10.91
CA ALA A 148 -10.75 -8.53 -10.41
C ALA A 148 -9.52 -9.44 -10.44
N ARG A 149 -9.59 -10.55 -9.69
CA ARG A 149 -8.59 -11.62 -9.76
C ARG A 149 -8.28 -12.01 -11.21
N GLY A 150 -6.99 -12.20 -11.49
CA GLY A 150 -6.47 -12.55 -12.79
C GLY A 150 -6.45 -11.42 -13.83
N SER A 151 -7.07 -10.27 -13.54
CA SER A 151 -7.00 -9.07 -14.38
C SER A 151 -5.83 -8.20 -14.00
N GLN A 152 -5.43 -7.27 -14.88
CA GLN A 152 -4.27 -6.42 -14.66
C GLN A 152 -4.54 -4.95 -14.94
N ILE A 153 -3.90 -4.06 -14.20
CA ILE A 153 -3.89 -2.61 -14.46
C ILE A 153 -2.48 -2.14 -14.82
N PHE A 154 -2.34 -1.36 -15.89
CA PHE A 154 -1.09 -0.73 -16.31
C PHE A 154 -1.31 0.79 -16.37
N ALA A 155 -1.01 1.45 -15.26
CA ALA A 155 -1.07 2.90 -15.12
C ALA A 155 0.34 3.44 -14.88
N GLU A 156 1.08 3.64 -15.97
CA GLU A 156 2.49 4.05 -15.96
C GLU A 156 2.59 5.54 -16.33
N GLY A 157 2.40 6.40 -15.33
CA GLY A 157 2.63 7.83 -15.42
C GLY A 157 4.11 8.20 -15.42
N THR A 158 4.39 9.49 -15.34
CA THR A 158 5.76 10.00 -15.08
C THR A 158 5.71 11.17 -14.12
N ALA A 159 6.84 11.54 -13.51
CA ALA A 159 6.92 12.73 -12.66
C ALA A 159 6.39 14.02 -13.34
N GLY A 160 6.52 14.13 -14.67
CA GLY A 160 6.05 15.28 -15.45
C GLY A 160 4.65 15.12 -16.04
N SER A 161 4.05 13.94 -15.94
CA SER A 161 2.72 13.61 -16.46
C SER A 161 2.13 12.45 -15.65
N PRO A 162 1.81 12.68 -14.36
CA PRO A 162 1.22 11.65 -13.51
C PRO A 162 -0.19 11.31 -13.99
N ILE A 163 -0.65 10.11 -13.65
CA ILE A 163 -2.04 9.70 -13.84
C ILE A 163 -2.83 10.12 -12.59
N ILE A 164 -3.98 10.76 -12.78
CA ILE A 164 -4.80 11.26 -11.67
C ILE A 164 -6.12 10.48 -11.64
N PHE A 165 -6.49 9.95 -10.47
CA PHE A 165 -7.82 9.43 -10.19
C PHE A 165 -8.52 10.34 -9.18
N THR A 166 -9.72 10.84 -9.50
CA THR A 166 -10.40 11.83 -8.67
C THR A 166 -11.92 11.89 -8.91
N ALA A 167 -12.60 12.79 -8.20
CA ALA A 167 -14.02 13.10 -8.33
C ALA A 167 -14.24 14.33 -9.24
N ASP A 168 -15.47 14.56 -9.72
CA ASP A 168 -15.78 15.67 -10.62
C ASP A 168 -15.67 17.05 -9.94
N GLU A 169 -15.89 17.13 -8.64
CA GLU A 169 -15.70 18.36 -7.86
C GLU A 169 -14.23 18.83 -7.81
N ASP A 170 -13.25 17.93 -7.96
CA ASP A 170 -11.84 18.32 -8.05
C ASP A 170 -11.53 19.01 -9.38
N ILE A 171 -12.14 18.51 -10.46
CA ILE A 171 -11.91 19.01 -11.82
C ILE A 171 -12.62 20.34 -12.07
N ASP A 172 -13.79 20.54 -11.48
CA ASP A 172 -14.50 21.82 -11.56
C ASP A 172 -13.97 22.89 -10.58
N GLY A 173 -13.06 22.49 -9.68
CA GLY A 173 -12.38 23.34 -8.71
C GLY A 173 -13.23 23.69 -7.48
N SER A 174 -14.29 22.93 -7.22
CA SER A 174 -15.13 23.09 -6.02
C SER A 174 -14.66 22.27 -4.82
N ALA A 175 -13.93 21.17 -5.04
CA ALA A 175 -13.31 20.40 -3.98
C ALA A 175 -12.15 21.15 -3.32
N THR A 176 -12.03 20.95 -2.02
CA THR A 176 -10.99 21.48 -1.15
C THR A 176 -10.28 20.33 -0.42
N GLU A 177 -9.22 20.65 0.32
CA GLU A 177 -8.55 19.67 1.18
C GLU A 177 -9.47 19.08 2.27
N SER A 178 -10.60 19.73 2.58
CA SER A 178 -11.56 19.22 3.54
C SER A 178 -12.54 18.21 2.94
N ASP A 179 -12.63 18.10 1.61
CA ASP A 179 -13.62 17.26 0.94
C ASP A 179 -13.04 15.87 0.70
N ARG A 180 -13.35 14.95 1.62
CA ARG A 180 -12.94 13.54 1.57
C ARG A 180 -14.12 12.66 1.16
N GLY A 181 -13.86 11.45 0.62
CA GLY A 181 -14.92 10.48 0.30
C GLY A 181 -15.85 10.89 -0.83
N LEU A 182 -15.36 11.73 -1.77
CA LEU A 182 -16.10 12.15 -2.96
C LEU A 182 -16.23 11.03 -4.01
N TRP A 183 -15.43 9.97 -3.88
CA TRP A 183 -15.56 8.71 -4.59
C TRP A 183 -14.91 7.56 -3.79
N GLY A 184 -15.02 6.33 -4.29
CA GLY A 184 -14.62 5.12 -3.56
C GLY A 184 -13.12 4.87 -3.48
N GLY A 185 -12.36 5.10 -4.55
CA GLY A 185 -10.94 4.72 -4.63
C GLY A 185 -10.66 3.55 -5.57
N ILE A 186 -9.49 2.94 -5.44
CA ILE A 186 -9.04 1.82 -6.28
C ILE A 186 -8.94 0.55 -5.46
N GLN A 187 -9.59 -0.51 -5.93
CA GLN A 187 -9.51 -1.85 -5.35
C GLN A 187 -8.89 -2.83 -6.35
N ILE A 188 -7.76 -3.44 -5.97
CA ILE A 188 -7.09 -4.48 -6.74
C ILE A 188 -7.21 -5.79 -5.98
N ASN A 189 -7.83 -6.79 -6.62
CA ASN A 189 -8.06 -8.10 -6.03
C ASN A 189 -7.13 -9.14 -6.69
N GLY A 190 -6.22 -9.68 -5.89
CA GLY A 190 -5.17 -10.61 -6.31
C GLY A 190 -5.41 -12.06 -5.86
N ASN A 191 -4.48 -12.93 -6.26
CA ASN A 191 -4.47 -14.37 -5.98
C ASN A 191 -3.47 -14.77 -4.87
N GLY A 192 -2.95 -13.81 -4.12
CA GLY A 192 -2.09 -13.99 -2.95
C GLY A 192 -2.82 -14.56 -1.74
N ARG A 193 -2.06 -14.98 -0.73
CA ARG A 193 -2.58 -15.65 0.45
C ARG A 193 -3.13 -14.64 1.46
N THR A 194 -4.22 -14.99 2.10
CA THR A 194 -4.77 -14.26 3.26
C THR A 194 -5.06 -15.25 4.39
N ASN A 195 -4.81 -14.82 5.61
CA ASN A 195 -5.12 -15.60 6.81
C ASN A 195 -6.64 -15.58 7.16
N LYS A 196 -7.47 -14.84 6.41
CA LYS A 196 -8.94 -14.96 6.45
C LYS A 196 -9.45 -16.21 5.74
N CYS A 197 -8.66 -16.81 4.84
CA CYS A 197 -8.92 -18.15 4.28
C CYS A 197 -8.64 -19.29 5.27
N HIS A 198 -8.84 -19.04 6.57
CA HIS A 198 -8.47 -19.92 7.66
C HIS A 198 -9.59 -19.93 8.71
N ASP A 199 -10.07 -21.11 9.09
CA ASP A 199 -11.23 -21.29 9.98
C ASP A 199 -10.87 -21.48 11.47
N GLY A 200 -9.61 -21.24 11.86
CA GLY A 200 -9.13 -21.34 13.25
C GLY A 200 -8.34 -22.62 13.59
N THR A 201 -7.72 -23.29 12.62
CA THR A 201 -6.77 -24.41 12.85
C THR A 201 -5.45 -24.14 12.14
N ASN A 202 -4.26 -24.22 12.78
CA ASN A 202 -2.92 -23.81 12.25
C ASN A 202 -2.52 -24.17 10.79
N THR A 203 -3.34 -24.89 10.04
CA THR A 203 -3.16 -25.32 8.64
C THR A 203 -4.26 -24.83 7.68
N GLY A 204 -5.20 -24.00 8.16
CA GLY A 204 -6.28 -23.35 7.40
C GLY A 204 -7.19 -24.30 6.65
N SER A 205 -8.17 -24.93 7.30
CA SER A 205 -9.11 -25.82 6.62
C SER A 205 -10.49 -25.79 7.25
N GLY A 206 -11.38 -24.93 6.74
CA GLY A 206 -12.83 -24.95 6.96
C GLY A 206 -13.40 -26.36 7.07
N SER A 207 -13.54 -26.93 8.28
CA SER A 207 -14.17 -28.24 8.57
C SER A 207 -13.69 -29.47 7.77
N GLY A 208 -12.62 -29.32 6.98
CA GLY A 208 -12.03 -30.34 6.11
C GLY A 208 -10.63 -30.69 6.59
N ASN A 209 -10.05 -31.77 6.07
CA ASN A 209 -8.62 -32.08 6.28
C ASN A 209 -7.73 -31.41 5.22
N VAL A 210 -8.22 -30.36 4.52
CA VAL A 210 -7.64 -29.83 3.27
C VAL A 210 -7.53 -28.32 3.37
N SER A 211 -6.34 -27.77 3.09
CA SER A 211 -6.10 -26.34 3.22
C SER A 211 -6.94 -25.54 2.22
N ASP A 212 -7.46 -24.36 2.54
CA ASP A 212 -8.11 -23.49 1.53
C ASP A 212 -7.12 -22.99 0.45
N PHE A 213 -5.82 -23.22 0.65
CA PHE A 213 -4.76 -23.01 -0.35
C PHE A 213 -4.54 -24.23 -1.26
N ASP A 214 -5.09 -25.40 -0.92
CA ASP A 214 -4.95 -26.63 -1.71
C ASP A 214 -5.91 -26.64 -2.91
N PRO A 215 -5.51 -27.24 -4.04
CA PRO A 215 -6.37 -27.34 -5.21
C PRO A 215 -7.59 -28.22 -4.95
N THR A 216 -8.72 -27.82 -5.51
CA THR A 216 -9.95 -28.61 -5.57
C THR A 216 -10.10 -29.28 -6.94
N ASN A 217 -11.22 -29.96 -7.18
CA ASN A 217 -11.47 -30.57 -8.50
C ASN A 217 -11.61 -29.53 -9.62
N ASN A 218 -12.01 -28.30 -9.30
CA ASN A 218 -12.37 -27.28 -10.29
C ASN A 218 -11.55 -25.99 -10.18
N ASN A 219 -10.82 -25.80 -9.07
CA ASN A 219 -10.07 -24.58 -8.78
C ASN A 219 -8.67 -24.89 -8.23
N VAL A 220 -7.72 -24.01 -8.46
CA VAL A 220 -6.33 -24.16 -7.99
C VAL A 220 -6.17 -23.93 -6.48
N HIS A 221 -7.19 -23.33 -5.84
CA HIS A 221 -7.37 -23.18 -4.40
C HIS A 221 -8.87 -23.07 -4.07
N ASN A 222 -9.23 -22.98 -2.78
CA ASN A 222 -10.59 -22.70 -2.32
C ASN A 222 -10.70 -21.37 -1.54
N CYS A 223 -9.59 -20.65 -1.39
CA CYS A 223 -9.54 -19.32 -0.80
C CYS A 223 -10.36 -18.31 -1.63
N ASN A 224 -11.42 -17.77 -1.03
CA ASN A 224 -12.33 -16.84 -1.68
C ASN A 224 -12.94 -15.90 -0.63
N GLN A 225 -12.27 -14.80 -0.34
CA GLN A 225 -12.70 -13.81 0.65
C GLN A 225 -13.46 -12.67 -0.01
N THR A 226 -14.43 -12.13 0.72
CA THR A 226 -15.13 -10.91 0.32
C THR A 226 -14.32 -9.71 0.78
N ALA A 227 -13.99 -8.82 -0.14
CA ALA A 227 -13.33 -7.56 0.15
C ALA A 227 -14.22 -6.63 1.01
N GLU A 228 -13.58 -5.74 1.76
CA GLU A 228 -14.25 -4.67 2.48
C GLU A 228 -14.88 -3.61 1.55
N GLY A 229 -15.80 -2.82 2.09
CA GLY A 229 -16.55 -1.76 1.46
C GLY A 229 -17.65 -2.32 0.56
N ARG A 230 -17.27 -2.78 -0.62
CA ARG A 230 -18.20 -3.30 -1.64
C ARG A 230 -17.86 -4.71 -2.07
N PRO A 231 -18.87 -5.57 -2.32
CA PRO A 231 -18.64 -6.96 -2.71
C PRO A 231 -17.75 -7.07 -3.95
N ALA A 232 -16.56 -7.59 -3.74
CA ALA A 232 -15.64 -8.15 -4.71
C ALA A 232 -14.92 -9.31 -4.03
N THR A 233 -14.29 -10.20 -4.80
CA THR A 233 -13.60 -11.35 -4.22
C THR A 233 -12.10 -11.39 -4.47
N TYR A 234 -11.36 -11.83 -3.46
CA TYR A 234 -9.91 -11.95 -3.50
C TYR A 234 -9.40 -13.21 -2.78
N GLY A 235 -8.09 -13.37 -2.84
CA GLY A 235 -7.38 -14.44 -2.16
C GLY A 235 -7.13 -15.62 -3.08
N GLY A 236 -6.05 -16.32 -2.77
CA GLY A 236 -5.59 -17.49 -3.48
C GLY A 236 -4.38 -18.11 -2.79
N ASN A 237 -3.50 -18.72 -3.57
CA ASN A 237 -2.31 -19.41 -3.05
C ASN A 237 -0.98 -18.93 -3.66
N ASN A 238 -0.99 -17.83 -4.42
CA ASN A 238 0.14 -17.34 -5.21
C ASN A 238 0.56 -15.91 -4.80
N ASP A 239 1.45 -15.81 -3.81
CA ASP A 239 2.06 -14.52 -3.39
C ASP A 239 3.03 -13.91 -4.41
N ALA A 240 3.28 -14.60 -5.53
CA ALA A 240 4.14 -14.12 -6.62
C ALA A 240 3.34 -13.59 -7.82
N GLU A 241 2.01 -13.58 -7.76
CA GLU A 241 1.17 -13.09 -8.85
C GLU A 241 1.39 -11.61 -9.15
N ASN A 242 1.08 -11.21 -10.38
CA ASN A 242 1.19 -9.85 -10.86
C ASN A 242 -0.17 -9.29 -11.30
N SER A 243 -0.69 -8.34 -10.54
CA SER A 243 -1.91 -7.57 -10.84
C SER A 243 -1.63 -6.30 -11.67
N GLY A 244 -0.39 -6.06 -12.08
CA GLY A 244 0.03 -5.01 -12.98
C GLY A 244 0.98 -3.96 -12.37
N VAL A 245 0.84 -2.70 -12.80
CA VAL A 245 1.72 -1.57 -12.47
C VAL A 245 0.90 -0.33 -12.16
N LEU A 246 1.16 0.29 -11.00
CA LEU A 246 0.87 1.70 -10.72
C LEU A 246 2.19 2.44 -10.56
N GLU A 247 2.50 3.36 -11.47
CA GLU A 247 3.68 4.23 -11.41
C GLU A 247 3.32 5.70 -11.64
N TYR A 248 3.75 6.61 -10.76
CA TYR A 248 3.38 8.04 -10.81
C TYR A 248 1.86 8.26 -10.90
N VAL A 249 1.15 7.72 -9.91
CA VAL A 249 -0.31 7.78 -9.78
C VAL A 249 -0.67 8.65 -8.58
N VAL A 250 -1.65 9.55 -8.76
CA VAL A 250 -2.22 10.37 -7.67
C VAL A 250 -3.70 10.05 -7.53
N ILE A 251 -4.09 9.56 -6.36
CA ILE A 251 -5.45 9.21 -5.98
C ILE A 251 -5.95 10.29 -5.02
N LYS A 252 -6.97 11.05 -5.40
CA LYS A 252 -7.45 12.22 -4.64
C LYS A 252 -8.89 12.06 -4.19
N HIS A 253 -9.25 12.50 -2.99
CA HIS A 253 -10.65 12.63 -2.53
C HIS A 253 -11.42 11.29 -2.42
N ALA A 254 -10.70 10.17 -2.30
CA ALA A 254 -11.29 8.83 -2.19
C ALA A 254 -11.80 8.53 -0.76
N GLY A 255 -12.22 7.30 -0.48
CA GLY A 255 -12.52 6.88 0.90
C GLY A 255 -14.02 6.65 1.21
N PHE A 256 -14.89 6.51 0.21
CA PHE A 256 -16.34 6.59 0.44
C PHE A 256 -16.87 5.57 1.45
N GLU A 257 -17.60 6.07 2.45
CA GLU A 257 -18.27 5.26 3.46
C GLU A 257 -19.54 4.61 2.91
N VAL A 258 -19.49 3.29 2.73
CA VAL A 258 -20.61 2.53 2.16
C VAL A 258 -21.72 2.36 3.20
N VAL A 259 -21.34 1.98 4.41
CA VAL A 259 -22.13 1.99 5.64
C VAL A 259 -21.20 2.27 6.82
N ASP A 260 -21.75 2.69 7.97
CA ASP A 260 -21.01 2.98 9.21
C ASP A 260 -20.04 1.84 9.59
N GLY A 261 -18.73 2.13 9.56
CA GLY A 261 -17.64 1.20 9.85
C GLY A 261 -17.41 0.13 8.78
N ASN A 262 -17.74 0.43 7.52
CA ASN A 262 -17.38 -0.36 6.34
C ASN A 262 -17.24 0.57 5.12
N GLU A 263 -16.05 1.08 4.95
CA GLU A 263 -15.66 2.10 3.99
C GLU A 263 -14.85 1.48 2.82
N LEU A 264 -14.66 2.25 1.74
CA LEU A 264 -13.67 1.96 0.71
C LEU A 264 -12.42 2.79 0.98
N ASN A 265 -11.22 2.28 0.66
CA ASN A 265 -9.95 2.99 0.87
C ASN A 265 -9.49 3.73 -0.40
N ALA A 266 -8.50 4.63 -0.27
CA ALA A 266 -7.94 5.27 -1.47
C ALA A 266 -7.26 4.25 -2.39
N LEU A 267 -6.43 3.37 -1.84
CA LEU A 267 -5.89 2.20 -2.54
C LEU A 267 -6.00 0.94 -1.65
N THR A 268 -6.93 0.06 -2.00
CA THR A 268 -7.07 -1.28 -1.41
C THR A 268 -6.34 -2.33 -2.25
N LEU A 269 -5.46 -3.09 -1.61
CA LEU A 269 -4.66 -4.16 -2.20
C LEU A 269 -5.01 -5.49 -1.54
N ASN A 270 -6.01 -6.16 -2.08
CA ASN A 270 -6.56 -7.39 -1.54
C ASN A 270 -5.81 -8.61 -2.08
N GLY A 271 -4.97 -9.25 -1.27
CA GLY A 271 -4.24 -10.46 -1.67
C GLY A 271 -3.34 -10.23 -2.87
N VAL A 272 -2.77 -9.03 -3.02
CA VAL A 272 -1.96 -8.68 -4.19
C VAL A 272 -0.55 -9.26 -4.06
N GLY A 273 -0.06 -9.91 -5.10
CA GLY A 273 1.23 -10.58 -5.12
C GLY A 273 2.43 -9.66 -5.36
N SER A 274 3.60 -10.16 -4.99
CA SER A 274 4.92 -9.52 -5.13
C SER A 274 5.39 -9.28 -6.58
N GLY A 275 4.69 -9.86 -7.57
CA GLY A 275 4.92 -9.57 -8.98
C GLY A 275 4.37 -8.22 -9.43
N THR A 276 3.46 -7.64 -8.64
CA THR A 276 2.83 -6.33 -8.90
C THR A 276 3.77 -5.19 -8.55
N THR A 277 3.82 -4.15 -9.38
CA THR A 277 4.62 -2.94 -9.12
C THR A 277 3.74 -1.81 -8.63
N ILE A 278 4.01 -1.32 -7.41
CA ILE A 278 3.43 -0.09 -6.86
C ILE A 278 4.60 0.84 -6.56
N SER A 279 4.84 1.83 -7.42
CA SER A 279 5.93 2.78 -7.23
C SER A 279 5.50 4.22 -7.48
N HIS A 280 5.94 5.20 -6.69
CA HIS A 280 5.56 6.61 -6.87
C HIS A 280 4.03 6.78 -6.90
N VAL A 281 3.34 6.26 -5.88
CA VAL A 281 1.89 6.39 -5.74
C VAL A 281 1.58 7.32 -4.58
N GLN A 282 0.68 8.26 -4.80
CA GLN A 282 0.18 9.17 -3.78
C GLN A 282 -1.30 8.97 -3.52
N THR A 283 -1.67 8.93 -2.25
CA THR A 283 -3.04 9.11 -1.76
C THR A 283 -3.14 10.48 -1.10
N TYR A 284 -4.16 11.25 -1.49
CA TYR A 284 -4.37 12.61 -1.02
C TYR A 284 -5.83 12.86 -0.65
N THR A 285 -6.07 13.29 0.58
CA THR A 285 -7.43 13.63 1.05
C THR A 285 -8.38 12.45 0.95
N SER A 286 -8.05 11.32 1.57
CA SER A 286 -8.98 10.17 1.68
C SER A 286 -9.83 10.27 2.95
N GLN A 287 -11.07 9.79 2.89
CA GLN A 287 -11.96 9.74 4.08
C GLN A 287 -11.55 8.62 5.01
N ASP A 288 -11.25 7.46 4.43
CA ASP A 288 -10.71 6.29 5.14
C ASP A 288 -9.21 6.13 4.83
N ASP A 289 -8.69 4.90 4.83
CA ASP A 289 -7.27 4.65 4.71
C ASP A 289 -6.64 5.15 3.40
N GLY A 290 -5.36 5.49 3.52
CA GLY A 290 -4.54 5.84 2.37
C GLY A 290 -4.23 4.59 1.55
N PHE A 291 -3.38 3.74 2.10
CA PHE A 291 -3.03 2.44 1.54
C PHE A 291 -3.51 1.37 2.51
N GLU A 292 -4.27 0.40 2.03
CA GLU A 292 -4.67 -0.74 2.86
C GLU A 292 -4.39 -2.06 2.14
N MET A 293 -3.67 -2.94 2.84
CA MET A 293 -3.23 -4.24 2.35
C MET A 293 -3.85 -5.39 3.16
N PHE A 294 -4.85 -6.05 2.59
CA PHE A 294 -5.46 -7.26 3.12
C PHE A 294 -4.79 -8.52 2.54
N GLY A 295 -3.83 -9.10 3.25
CA GLY A 295 -3.10 -10.28 2.78
C GLY A 295 -2.24 -10.03 1.53
N GLY A 296 -1.66 -11.09 0.97
CA GLY A 296 -0.74 -11.01 -0.16
C GLY A 296 0.69 -10.63 0.23
N ALA A 297 1.49 -10.23 -0.75
CA ALA A 297 2.91 -9.96 -0.57
C ALA A 297 3.44 -8.87 -1.52
N VAL A 298 2.56 -7.97 -2.00
CA VAL A 298 2.97 -6.84 -2.82
C VAL A 298 4.04 -6.01 -2.10
N ASN A 299 4.98 -5.46 -2.85
CA ASN A 299 5.95 -4.51 -2.30
C ASN A 299 5.65 -3.12 -2.86
N LEU A 300 5.87 -2.09 -2.05
CA LEU A 300 5.62 -0.70 -2.43
C LEU A 300 6.91 0.13 -2.31
N ASP A 301 7.11 1.02 -3.27
CA ASP A 301 8.32 1.84 -3.35
C ASP A 301 7.93 3.30 -3.59
N HIS A 302 8.49 4.25 -2.84
CA HIS A 302 8.17 5.68 -3.01
C HIS A 302 6.66 5.99 -2.90
N ILE A 303 6.05 5.71 -1.73
CA ILE A 303 4.62 6.00 -1.49
C ILE A 303 4.41 7.26 -0.65
N VAL A 304 3.29 7.95 -0.89
CA VAL A 304 2.99 9.22 -0.24
C VAL A 304 1.53 9.23 0.23
N ALA A 305 1.31 9.48 1.52
CA ALA A 305 -0.02 9.65 2.09
C ALA A 305 -0.13 11.03 2.72
N VAL A 306 -1.09 11.85 2.27
CA VAL A 306 -1.26 13.21 2.78
C VAL A 306 -2.74 13.46 3.07
N ASN A 307 -3.04 13.96 4.26
CA ASN A 307 -4.41 14.33 4.66
C ASN A 307 -5.40 13.13 4.62
N VAL A 308 -4.93 11.94 5.00
CA VAL A 308 -5.74 10.73 5.17
C VAL A 308 -6.64 10.86 6.42
N GLY A 309 -7.86 10.30 6.35
CA GLY A 309 -8.87 10.43 7.40
C GLY A 309 -8.96 9.28 8.41
N ASP A 310 -8.31 8.17 8.10
CA ASP A 310 -8.05 7.10 9.05
C ASP A 310 -6.55 6.77 9.09
N ASP A 311 -6.15 5.57 8.71
CA ASP A 311 -4.78 5.11 8.79
C ASP A 311 -4.06 5.31 7.44
N SER A 312 -2.88 5.93 7.49
CA SER A 312 -2.18 6.30 6.25
C SER A 312 -1.65 5.08 5.50
N ILE A 313 -1.23 4.06 6.25
CA ILE A 313 -0.79 2.75 5.77
C ILE A 313 -1.38 1.74 6.77
N ASP A 314 -2.45 1.07 6.39
CA ASP A 314 -2.94 -0.08 7.14
C ASP A 314 -2.42 -1.36 6.44
N TYR A 315 -2.24 -2.42 7.22
CA TYR A 315 -1.98 -3.73 6.70
C TYR A 315 -2.44 -4.83 7.66
N SER A 316 -3.12 -5.82 7.09
CA SER A 316 -3.74 -6.87 7.87
C SER A 316 -3.79 -8.22 7.15
N GLU A 317 -4.47 -9.18 7.77
CA GLU A 317 -4.84 -10.47 7.19
C GLU A 317 -3.73 -11.35 6.60
N GLY A 318 -2.56 -11.31 7.21
CA GLY A 318 -1.42 -12.11 6.80
C GLY A 318 -0.64 -11.50 5.65
N TYR A 319 -0.76 -10.19 5.44
CA TYR A 319 0.08 -9.45 4.50
C TYR A 319 1.57 -9.64 4.84
N ASN A 320 2.37 -9.97 3.82
CA ASN A 320 3.81 -10.21 3.94
C ASN A 320 4.58 -9.44 2.86
N GLY A 321 4.48 -8.11 2.89
CA GLY A 321 5.14 -7.24 1.92
C GLY A 321 6.26 -6.36 2.50
N LYS A 322 6.83 -5.53 1.62
CA LYS A 322 7.93 -4.62 1.93
C LYS A 322 7.65 -3.22 1.42
N ILE A 323 8.12 -2.21 2.15
CA ILE A 323 8.00 -0.81 1.76
C ILE A 323 9.37 -0.11 1.84
N GLN A 324 9.81 0.54 0.76
CA GLN A 324 10.95 1.45 0.81
C GLN A 324 10.56 2.85 0.38
N TYR A 325 10.96 3.86 1.15
CA TYR A 325 10.63 5.27 0.95
C TYR A 325 9.12 5.54 1.04
N ALA A 326 8.68 5.92 2.23
CA ALA A 326 7.31 6.35 2.49
C ALA A 326 7.29 7.74 3.12
N VAL A 327 6.35 8.59 2.72
CA VAL A 327 6.14 9.91 3.33
C VAL A 327 4.68 10.06 3.71
N VAL A 328 4.43 10.14 5.01
CA VAL A 328 3.11 10.35 5.61
C VAL A 328 3.05 11.72 6.26
N VAL A 329 2.04 12.51 5.90
CA VAL A 329 1.80 13.84 6.50
C VAL A 329 0.34 13.97 6.91
N HIS A 330 0.12 13.94 8.22
CA HIS A 330 -1.20 14.17 8.81
C HIS A 330 -1.54 15.66 8.92
N THR A 331 -2.83 15.90 8.90
CA THR A 331 -3.51 17.19 9.12
C THR A 331 -4.54 16.96 10.23
N SER A 332 -5.73 17.57 10.21
CA SER A 332 -6.81 17.22 11.13
C SER A 332 -7.51 15.90 10.76
N GLY A 333 -7.99 15.19 11.79
CA GLY A 333 -8.89 14.05 11.63
C GLY A 333 -8.26 12.86 10.92
N ALA A 334 -6.94 12.68 11.05
CA ALA A 334 -6.24 11.44 10.75
C ALA A 334 -6.24 10.54 12.01
N ASN A 335 -5.81 9.29 11.87
CA ASN A 335 -5.67 8.34 12.96
C ASN A 335 -4.19 7.97 13.15
N ARG A 336 -3.68 6.92 12.52
CA ARG A 336 -2.30 6.45 12.65
C ARG A 336 -1.54 6.55 11.35
N CYS A 337 -0.23 6.58 11.52
CA CYS A 337 0.70 6.61 10.40
C CYS A 337 0.85 5.24 9.75
N ILE A 338 0.90 4.23 10.61
CA ILE A 338 0.81 2.82 10.26
C ILE A 338 -0.15 2.20 11.28
N GLU A 339 -1.14 1.45 10.82
CA GLU A 339 -1.81 0.41 11.61
C GLU A 339 -1.33 -0.95 11.08
N GLY A 340 -1.09 -1.89 11.99
CA GLY A 340 -0.70 -3.24 11.65
C GLY A 340 -1.42 -4.23 12.54
N ASP A 341 -2.25 -5.06 11.91
CA ASP A 341 -3.06 -6.10 12.55
C ASP A 341 -2.77 -7.48 11.96
N ASN A 342 -3.01 -8.57 12.70
CA ASN A 342 -2.99 -9.91 12.09
C ASN A 342 -4.34 -10.33 11.53
N THR A 343 -5.34 -10.49 12.41
CA THR A 343 -6.62 -11.10 12.02
C THR A 343 -7.85 -10.33 12.48
N GLY A 344 -7.68 -9.21 13.18
CA GLY A 344 -8.77 -8.59 13.92
C GLY A 344 -8.93 -9.21 15.32
N GLY A 345 -9.50 -8.44 16.24
CA GLY A 345 -9.91 -8.92 17.55
C GLY A 345 -10.87 -10.12 17.52
N ASN A 346 -10.87 -10.89 18.61
CA ASN A 346 -11.69 -12.10 18.83
C ASN A 346 -11.31 -13.35 18.00
N ARG A 347 -10.10 -13.41 17.43
CA ARG A 347 -9.56 -14.63 16.79
C ARG A 347 -8.37 -15.18 17.58
N ASP A 348 -8.16 -16.49 17.47
CA ASP A 348 -7.05 -17.17 18.17
C ASP A 348 -5.69 -16.72 17.60
N ASP A 349 -4.69 -16.64 18.49
CA ASP A 349 -3.31 -16.41 18.13
C ASP A 349 -2.74 -17.46 17.17
N GLY A 350 -1.72 -17.09 16.40
CA GLY A 350 -0.87 -18.03 15.65
C GLY A 350 -1.44 -18.46 14.31
N ILE A 351 -2.43 -17.71 13.80
CA ILE A 351 -2.98 -17.89 12.46
C ILE A 351 -1.91 -17.49 11.43
N THR A 352 -1.76 -18.34 10.40
CA THR A 352 -0.80 -18.13 9.31
C THR A 352 -1.51 -17.96 7.96
N PRO A 353 -0.92 -17.22 6.99
CA PRO A 353 0.30 -16.43 7.13
C PRO A 353 0.14 -15.34 8.19
N THR A 354 1.19 -15.12 9.00
CA THR A 354 1.15 -14.05 10.00
C THR A 354 1.48 -12.74 9.31
N THR A 355 0.77 -11.68 9.65
CA THR A 355 1.01 -10.35 9.10
C THR A 355 2.41 -9.87 9.50
N LYS A 356 3.25 -9.54 8.51
CA LYS A 356 4.57 -8.97 8.73
C LYS A 356 4.94 -7.97 7.63
N LEU A 357 5.13 -6.71 8.02
CA LEU A 357 5.67 -5.65 7.16
C LEU A 357 7.17 -5.45 7.42
N ILE A 358 7.99 -5.36 6.37
CA ILE A 358 9.33 -4.77 6.48
C ILE A 358 9.32 -3.39 5.81
N ILE A 359 9.59 -2.34 6.57
CA ILE A 359 9.62 -0.97 6.07
C ILE A 359 10.98 -0.31 6.33
N SER A 360 11.52 0.37 5.31
CA SER A 360 12.68 1.24 5.45
C SER A 360 12.38 2.64 4.92
N ASN A 361 13.01 3.64 5.52
CA ASN A 361 12.93 5.03 5.06
C ASN A 361 11.49 5.58 5.10
N LEU A 362 10.81 5.44 6.24
CA LEU A 362 9.55 6.13 6.50
C LEU A 362 9.82 7.52 7.06
N THR A 363 9.22 8.57 6.50
CA THR A 363 8.99 9.83 7.22
C THR A 363 7.52 9.91 7.61
N CYS A 364 7.26 9.96 8.89
CA CYS A 364 5.93 10.05 9.47
C CYS A 364 5.78 11.36 10.24
N VAL A 365 4.83 12.19 9.83
CA VAL A 365 4.58 13.50 10.43
C VAL A 365 3.16 13.57 10.97
N THR A 366 3.04 13.43 12.29
CA THR A 366 1.77 13.48 13.01
C THR A 366 1.25 14.90 13.16
N SER A 367 -0.02 15.00 13.52
CA SER A 367 -0.72 16.23 13.87
C SER A 367 -1.20 16.21 15.33
N PHE A 368 -1.36 17.40 15.91
CA PHE A 368 -1.92 17.60 17.24
C PHE A 368 -3.17 18.47 17.15
N VAL A 369 -4.31 17.80 16.95
CA VAL A 369 -5.62 18.44 16.77
C VAL A 369 -6.58 17.80 17.76
N SER A 370 -7.24 18.59 18.60
CA SER A 370 -8.19 18.03 19.56
C SER A 370 -9.38 17.34 18.90
N GLU A 371 -10.01 16.41 19.61
CA GLU A 371 -11.27 15.78 19.20
C GLU A 371 -12.31 16.83 18.76
N GLY A 372 -12.93 16.60 17.61
CA GLY A 372 -13.93 17.50 17.03
C GLY A 372 -13.40 18.87 16.58
N ALA A 373 -12.08 19.04 16.45
CA ALA A 373 -11.44 20.27 15.98
C ALA A 373 -10.76 20.10 14.61
N GLY A 374 -10.26 21.21 14.08
CA GLY A 374 -9.55 21.28 12.81
C GLY A 374 -10.43 21.39 11.58
N GLN A 375 -9.83 21.30 10.39
CA GLN A 375 -10.55 21.40 9.10
C GLN A 375 -11.40 20.16 8.79
N ASN A 376 -10.98 18.99 9.26
CA ASN A 376 -11.69 17.73 9.20
C ASN A 376 -11.93 17.22 10.63
N PRO A 377 -12.95 17.73 11.33
CA PRO A 377 -13.28 17.29 12.68
C PRO A 377 -13.60 15.79 12.74
N SER A 378 -12.96 15.06 13.64
CA SER A 378 -13.25 13.65 13.91
C SER A 378 -13.24 13.36 15.42
N SER A 379 -13.78 12.21 15.83
CA SER A 379 -13.70 11.72 17.20
C SER A 379 -12.32 11.14 17.58
N LYS A 380 -11.39 11.06 16.62
CA LYS A 380 -10.07 10.42 16.80
C LYS A 380 -9.09 11.36 17.51
N GLY A 381 -9.20 12.66 17.26
CA GLY A 381 -8.37 13.68 17.90
C GLY A 381 -6.98 13.78 17.27
N SER A 382 -5.95 13.83 18.12
CA SER A 382 -4.56 13.96 17.67
C SER A 382 -4.12 12.65 17.03
N SER A 383 -3.40 12.72 15.92
CA SER A 383 -2.96 11.51 15.23
C SER A 383 -1.74 10.88 15.90
N GLU A 384 -1.54 9.60 15.62
CA GLU A 384 -0.48 8.75 16.13
C GLU A 384 0.56 8.39 15.06
N GLY A 385 1.73 7.94 15.51
CA GLY A 385 2.74 7.28 14.68
C GLY A 385 2.31 5.86 14.31
N PRO A 386 3.27 4.93 14.12
CA PRO A 386 2.95 3.52 13.94
C PRO A 386 2.36 2.86 15.19
N LEU A 387 1.27 2.12 15.01
CA LEU A 387 0.70 1.16 15.95
C LEU A 387 0.83 -0.25 15.37
N PHE A 388 1.33 -1.18 16.17
CA PHE A 388 1.30 -2.60 15.86
C PHE A 388 0.56 -3.33 16.98
N ARG A 389 -0.43 -4.14 16.61
CA ARG A 389 -1.29 -4.85 17.57
C ARG A 389 -1.79 -6.17 17.01
N GLU A 390 -2.56 -6.90 17.82
CA GLU A 390 -3.30 -8.10 17.38
C GLU A 390 -2.43 -9.18 16.69
N GLY A 391 -1.16 -9.28 17.07
CA GLY A 391 -0.20 -10.22 16.52
C GLY A 391 0.47 -9.82 15.21
N ALA A 392 0.39 -8.55 14.80
CA ALA A 392 1.18 -8.04 13.69
C ALA A 392 2.68 -7.99 14.04
N PHE A 393 3.49 -8.43 13.09
CA PHE A 393 4.94 -8.34 13.16
C PHE A 393 5.44 -7.22 12.25
N PHE A 394 6.64 -6.71 12.55
CA PHE A 394 7.23 -5.67 11.73
C PHE A 394 8.75 -5.65 11.81
N GLU A 395 9.40 -5.17 10.76
CA GLU A 395 10.77 -4.67 10.84
C GLU A 395 10.81 -3.24 10.31
N MET A 396 11.26 -2.27 11.13
CA MET A 396 11.31 -0.87 10.77
C MET A 396 12.75 -0.32 10.81
N TYR A 397 13.19 0.22 9.69
CA TYR A 397 14.57 0.67 9.48
C TYR A 397 14.66 2.11 8.98
N ASN A 398 15.67 2.85 9.44
CA ASN A 398 16.03 4.14 8.84
C ASN A 398 14.86 5.15 8.76
N SER A 399 13.95 5.15 9.73
CA SER A 399 12.72 5.94 9.69
C SER A 399 12.76 7.14 10.63
N VAL A 400 12.00 8.19 10.30
CA VAL A 400 11.77 9.39 11.13
C VAL A 400 10.28 9.44 11.47
N ILE A 401 9.95 9.38 12.76
CA ILE A 401 8.58 9.52 13.25
C ILE A 401 8.54 10.74 14.16
N THR A 402 7.71 11.72 13.80
CA THR A 402 7.80 13.04 14.41
C THR A 402 6.51 13.84 14.28
N SER A 403 6.46 15.00 14.93
CA SER A 403 5.37 15.96 14.82
C SER A 403 5.87 17.32 14.35
N ASN A 404 5.05 17.98 13.55
CA ASN A 404 5.28 19.36 13.11
C ASN A 404 4.55 20.40 13.99
N ALA A 405 3.81 19.97 15.02
CA ALA A 405 3.11 20.84 15.95
C ALA A 405 4.11 21.63 16.83
N PRO A 406 3.72 22.80 17.38
CA PRO A 406 4.55 23.53 18.34
C PRO A 406 4.95 22.61 19.51
N GLY A 407 6.25 22.53 19.84
CA GLY A 407 6.73 21.61 20.89
C GLY A 407 6.85 20.14 20.46
N MET A 408 6.51 19.83 19.20
CA MET A 408 6.37 18.46 18.69
C MET A 408 5.28 17.68 19.42
N GLU A 409 4.20 18.37 19.81
CA GLU A 409 3.03 17.75 20.42
C GLU A 409 2.41 16.72 19.46
N SER A 410 2.02 15.58 19.99
CA SER A 410 1.48 14.43 19.28
C SER A 410 0.83 13.51 20.30
N ASN A 411 -0.06 12.63 19.85
CA ASN A 411 -0.24 11.36 20.52
C ASN A 411 1.04 10.51 20.34
N GLU A 412 0.96 9.21 20.56
CA GLU A 412 2.11 8.31 20.62
C GLU A 412 2.80 8.18 19.27
N CYS A 413 4.13 8.34 19.22
CA CYS A 413 4.88 8.17 17.98
C CYS A 413 5.26 6.72 17.67
N LEU A 414 5.12 5.80 18.62
CA LEU A 414 5.23 4.37 18.38
C LEU A 414 4.48 3.63 19.49
N GLU A 415 3.52 2.81 19.12
CA GLU A 415 2.77 1.99 20.05
C GLU A 415 2.89 0.51 19.68
N LEU A 416 3.17 -0.31 20.69
CA LEU A 416 3.05 -1.77 20.63
C LEU A 416 1.96 -2.20 21.60
N ASP A 417 0.92 -2.85 21.09
CA ASP A 417 -0.21 -3.28 21.91
C ASP A 417 -0.38 -4.80 21.86
N ASP A 418 -0.54 -5.41 23.03
CA ASP A 418 -0.83 -6.84 23.23
C ASP A 418 -2.13 -7.08 24.04
N SER A 419 -2.94 -6.03 24.23
CA SER A 419 -4.26 -6.10 24.88
C SER A 419 -5.20 -7.10 24.20
N GLU A 420 -4.93 -7.39 22.93
CA GLU A 420 -5.60 -8.40 22.12
C GLU A 420 -4.63 -9.52 21.68
N GLY A 421 -3.93 -10.10 22.66
CA GLY A 421 -3.09 -11.29 22.49
C GLY A 421 -1.59 -10.98 22.56
N PRO A 422 -0.77 -11.87 23.15
CA PRO A 422 0.66 -11.60 23.43
C PRO A 422 1.57 -11.47 22.20
N GLN A 423 1.10 -11.79 21.00
CA GLN A 423 1.97 -12.10 19.87
C GLN A 423 2.82 -10.92 19.38
N THR A 424 2.26 -9.70 19.36
CA THR A 424 2.98 -8.50 18.93
C THR A 424 4.22 -8.25 19.80
N ILE A 425 4.04 -8.23 21.12
CA ILE A 425 5.14 -8.04 22.08
C ILE A 425 6.05 -9.28 22.14
N ALA A 426 5.50 -10.49 22.02
CA ALA A 426 6.31 -11.70 21.96
C ALA A 426 7.30 -11.69 20.78
N ALA A 427 6.86 -11.22 19.61
CA ALA A 427 7.71 -11.03 18.43
C ALA A 427 8.79 -9.95 18.65
N ALA A 428 8.48 -8.90 19.40
CA ALA A 428 9.48 -7.91 19.81
C ALA A 428 10.55 -8.52 20.75
N ILE A 429 10.13 -9.36 21.70
CA ILE A 429 11.01 -10.00 22.69
C ILE A 429 11.90 -11.08 22.04
N ASP A 430 11.36 -11.90 21.14
CA ASP A 430 12.09 -13.00 20.51
C ASP A 430 12.97 -12.58 19.32
N GLY A 431 12.82 -11.33 18.87
CA GLY A 431 13.59 -10.73 17.79
C GLY A 431 13.01 -10.96 16.39
N THR A 432 11.78 -11.47 16.29
CA THR A 432 11.02 -11.55 15.03
C THR A 432 10.65 -10.16 14.52
N SER A 433 10.29 -9.25 15.42
CA SER A 433 10.11 -7.83 15.14
C SER A 433 11.38 -7.04 15.47
N ILE A 434 11.75 -6.10 14.60
CA ILE A 434 13.00 -5.33 14.70
C ILE A 434 12.72 -3.85 14.49
N ALA A 435 13.38 -2.99 15.27
CA ALA A 435 13.45 -1.57 14.97
C ALA A 435 14.91 -1.13 15.02
N SER A 436 15.46 -0.60 13.93
CA SER A 436 16.86 -0.18 13.91
C SER A 436 17.08 1.11 13.11
N SER A 437 17.95 1.97 13.62
CA SER A 437 18.36 3.22 12.95
C SER A 437 17.20 4.22 12.75
N ASN A 438 16.24 4.23 13.67
CA ASN A 438 15.08 5.13 13.62
C ASN A 438 15.28 6.37 14.50
N VAL A 439 14.64 7.48 14.13
CA VAL A 439 14.54 8.72 14.93
C VAL A 439 13.08 8.95 15.29
N ILE A 440 12.78 8.93 16.59
CA ILE A 440 11.43 9.14 17.13
C ILE A 440 11.46 10.40 17.99
N ALA A 441 10.70 11.43 17.59
CA ALA A 441 10.73 12.75 18.22
C ALA A 441 9.34 13.40 18.29
N CYS A 442 8.69 13.26 19.45
CA CYS A 442 7.44 13.94 19.80
C CYS A 442 7.17 13.91 21.32
N SER A 443 6.13 14.62 21.77
CA SER A 443 5.76 14.75 23.19
C SER A 443 5.52 13.40 23.90
N GLU A 444 4.99 12.42 23.18
CA GLU A 444 4.79 11.05 23.66
C GLU A 444 5.46 10.06 22.69
N ALA A 445 6.77 9.85 22.83
CA ALA A 445 7.50 9.08 21.81
C ALA A 445 7.12 7.61 21.73
N THR A 446 6.73 6.98 22.85
CA THR A 446 6.46 5.55 22.91
C THR A 446 5.33 5.24 23.87
N LYS A 447 4.54 4.21 23.53
CA LYS A 447 3.58 3.58 24.44
C LYS A 447 3.59 2.07 24.28
N GLU A 448 3.06 1.42 25.30
CA GLU A 448 2.75 0.02 25.24
C GLU A 448 1.38 -0.26 25.88
N GLY A 449 0.52 -0.97 25.15
CA GLY A 449 -0.68 -1.60 25.70
C GLY A 449 -0.31 -2.98 26.19
N VAL A 450 -0.07 -3.14 27.49
CA VAL A 450 0.37 -4.42 28.06
C VAL A 450 -0.74 -5.07 28.87
N ASP A 451 -1.17 -6.26 28.46
CA ASP A 451 -2.02 -7.14 29.23
C ASP A 451 -1.25 -7.64 30.46
N ALA A 452 -1.87 -7.44 31.63
CA ALA A 452 -1.40 -7.92 32.91
C ALA A 452 -1.06 -9.43 32.94
N ALA A 453 -1.60 -10.22 32.02
CA ALA A 453 -1.40 -11.66 31.92
C ALA A 453 -0.16 -12.10 31.10
N ASN A 454 0.39 -11.25 30.23
CA ASN A 454 1.34 -11.67 29.18
C ASN A 454 2.79 -11.30 29.50
N ASP A 455 3.11 -10.04 29.83
CA ASP A 455 4.42 -9.63 30.38
C ASP A 455 4.39 -8.16 30.88
N GLN A 456 4.10 -7.90 32.16
CA GLN A 456 3.97 -6.55 32.71
C GLN A 456 5.25 -5.69 32.67
N ASP A 457 6.41 -6.29 32.40
CA ASP A 457 7.69 -5.60 32.45
C ASP A 457 8.16 -5.10 31.07
N PHE A 458 7.44 -5.41 29.98
CA PHE A 458 7.79 -4.87 28.66
C PHE A 458 7.65 -3.34 28.63
N LYS A 459 8.64 -2.68 28.03
CA LYS A 459 8.74 -1.22 27.91
C LYS A 459 9.27 -0.91 26.51
N THR A 460 8.46 -0.28 25.66
CA THR A 460 8.83 -0.02 24.25
C THR A 460 10.14 0.77 24.14
N ALA A 461 10.32 1.78 25.01
CA ALA A 461 11.55 2.57 25.05
C ALA A 461 12.81 1.76 25.42
N GLU A 462 12.69 0.77 26.33
CA GLU A 462 13.83 -0.10 26.70
C GLU A 462 14.16 -1.09 25.59
N TRP A 463 13.12 -1.63 24.92
CA TRP A 463 13.27 -2.51 23.76
C TRP A 463 13.97 -1.80 22.59
N LEU A 464 13.61 -0.54 22.29
CA LEU A 464 14.27 0.28 21.27
C LEU A 464 15.72 0.63 21.62
N ALA A 465 16.02 0.80 22.90
CA ALA A 465 17.38 1.09 23.38
C ALA A 465 18.27 -0.16 23.47
N ASN A 466 17.71 -1.35 23.20
CA ASN A 466 18.43 -2.61 23.22
C ASN A 466 19.39 -2.70 22.02
N GLY A 467 20.64 -2.27 22.21
CA GLY A 467 21.68 -2.20 21.17
C GLY A 467 22.16 -3.52 20.54
N SER A 468 21.37 -4.59 20.61
CA SER A 468 21.55 -5.84 19.86
C SER A 468 20.96 -5.69 18.44
N THR A 469 19.86 -6.38 18.12
CA THR A 469 19.13 -6.25 16.85
C THR A 469 18.43 -4.89 16.73
N ASN A 470 18.03 -4.29 17.85
CA ASN A 470 17.37 -2.98 17.89
C ASN A 470 18.37 -1.84 18.06
N ALA A 471 19.38 -1.79 17.19
CA ALA A 471 20.47 -0.84 17.32
C ALA A 471 20.14 0.53 16.71
N LYS A 472 20.78 1.57 17.26
CA LYS A 472 20.86 2.92 16.68
C LYS A 472 19.52 3.68 16.60
N ASN A 473 18.52 3.27 17.36
CA ASN A 473 17.32 4.08 17.54
C ASN A 473 17.62 5.29 18.43
N VAL A 474 17.04 6.44 18.09
CA VAL A 474 17.15 7.69 18.82
C VAL A 474 15.75 8.12 19.23
N ILE A 475 15.53 8.26 20.54
CA ILE A 475 14.27 8.72 21.12
C ILE A 475 14.53 10.12 21.72
N ILE A 476 13.80 11.13 21.25
CA ILE A 476 13.92 12.52 21.70
C ILE A 476 12.60 12.95 22.35
N THR A 477 12.62 13.23 23.65
CA THR A 477 11.41 13.56 24.43
C THR A 477 11.68 14.63 25.49
N GLY A 478 10.61 15.15 26.09
CA GLY A 478 10.69 15.99 27.28
C GLY A 478 11.53 17.26 27.06
N ALA A 479 12.61 17.41 27.83
CA ALA A 479 13.47 18.60 27.79
C ALA A 479 14.34 18.69 26.51
N ASP A 480 14.46 17.59 25.76
CA ASP A 480 15.25 17.52 24.53
C ASP A 480 14.41 17.87 23.29
N LEU A 481 13.13 18.24 23.47
CA LEU A 481 12.27 18.80 22.43
C LEU A 481 12.28 20.34 22.45
N PRO A 482 12.02 21.02 21.31
CA PRO A 482 11.77 20.45 20.00
C PRO A 482 13.07 20.06 19.26
N ALA A 483 13.08 18.88 18.64
CA ALA A 483 14.16 18.42 17.78
C ALA A 483 14.14 19.10 16.40
N GLN A 484 15.29 19.13 15.73
CA GLN A 484 15.40 19.44 14.30
C GLN A 484 15.58 18.13 13.52
N SER A 485 14.48 17.45 13.20
CA SER A 485 14.47 16.21 12.39
C SER A 485 14.16 16.46 10.91
N LEU A 486 13.35 17.48 10.62
CA LEU A 486 12.88 17.82 9.28
C LEU A 486 13.31 19.22 8.86
N ILE A 487 13.41 19.44 7.55
CA ILE A 487 13.49 20.76 6.93
C ILE A 487 12.11 21.40 7.06
N THR A 488 11.95 22.23 8.09
CA THR A 488 10.80 23.10 8.23
C THR A 488 11.11 24.42 7.53
N GLY A 489 10.39 24.72 6.45
CA GLY A 489 10.62 25.90 5.63
C GLY A 489 9.53 26.94 5.86
N VAL A 490 9.85 28.04 6.57
CA VAL A 490 8.90 29.14 6.86
C VAL A 490 7.73 28.68 7.77
N PRO A 491 7.22 29.52 8.70
CA PRO A 491 5.98 29.19 9.41
C PRO A 491 4.86 28.84 8.42
N GLY A 492 4.29 27.64 8.53
CA GLY A 492 3.22 27.16 7.65
C GLY A 492 3.67 26.41 6.40
N SER A 493 4.75 25.61 6.42
CA SER A 493 4.95 24.51 5.46
C SER A 493 4.78 23.18 6.16
N ARG A 494 4.28 22.16 5.46
CA ARG A 494 4.41 20.76 5.89
C ARG A 494 5.91 20.44 5.86
N GLY A 495 6.56 20.32 7.00
CA GLY A 495 7.94 19.82 7.03
C GLY A 495 7.87 18.32 6.75
N TYR A 496 8.50 17.84 5.69
CA TYR A 496 8.48 16.40 5.31
C TYR A 496 9.83 15.90 4.78
N LEU A 497 10.75 16.79 4.40
CA LEU A 497 12.10 16.41 4.00
C LEU A 497 12.98 16.26 5.24
N THR A 498 13.75 15.18 5.34
CA THR A 498 14.71 14.98 6.42
C THR A 498 15.78 16.08 6.44
N ALA A 499 16.08 16.61 7.62
CA ALA A 499 17.17 17.55 7.81
C ALA A 499 18.53 16.89 7.56
N SER A 500 19.50 17.64 7.03
CA SER A 500 20.86 17.12 6.80
C SER A 500 21.59 16.78 8.10
N THR A 501 21.21 17.43 9.19
CA THR A 501 21.73 17.20 10.54
C THR A 501 20.53 17.10 11.47
N ILE A 502 20.45 16.01 12.24
CA ILE A 502 19.36 15.79 13.18
C ILE A 502 19.83 16.16 14.57
N THR A 503 19.19 17.15 15.18
CA THR A 503 19.56 17.64 16.52
C THR A 503 18.43 17.55 17.52
N ASP A 504 18.77 17.46 18.81
CA ASP A 504 17.84 17.73 19.90
C ASP A 504 17.54 19.25 20.04
N GLY A 505 16.70 19.59 21.01
CA GLY A 505 16.31 20.96 21.35
C GLY A 505 17.42 21.82 21.96
N SER A 506 18.56 21.22 22.32
CA SER A 506 19.78 21.94 22.70
C SER A 506 20.70 22.23 21.51
N GLY A 507 20.38 21.68 20.33
CA GLY A 507 21.15 21.79 19.10
C GLY A 507 22.31 20.79 19.01
N VAL A 508 22.32 19.74 19.82
CA VAL A 508 23.31 18.66 19.76
C VAL A 508 22.87 17.66 18.71
N GLU A 509 23.80 17.26 17.83
CA GLU A 509 23.56 16.19 16.85
C GLU A 509 23.34 14.85 17.56
N VAL A 510 22.22 14.20 17.28
CA VAL A 510 21.79 12.96 17.95
C VAL A 510 21.73 11.75 17.02
N PHE A 511 21.79 11.95 15.70
CA PHE A 511 21.81 10.87 14.72
C PHE A 511 22.79 11.19 13.58
N ASN A 512 23.81 10.36 13.39
CA ASN A 512 24.81 10.54 12.36
C ASN A 512 24.49 9.68 11.13
N GLN A 513 23.88 10.30 10.11
CA GLN A 513 23.46 9.60 8.88
C GLN A 513 24.62 8.90 8.13
N ALA A 514 25.89 9.25 8.38
CA ALA A 514 27.02 8.57 7.74
C ALA A 514 27.41 7.23 8.40
N THR A 515 27.05 7.02 9.66
CA THR A 515 27.43 5.81 10.44
C THR A 515 26.24 5.05 10.99
N ASP A 516 25.11 5.73 11.15
CA ASP A 516 24.00 5.23 11.95
C ASP A 516 22.89 4.64 11.09
N LEU A 517 22.99 4.65 9.76
CA LEU A 517 22.06 3.93 8.90
C LEU A 517 22.25 2.41 9.00
N THR A 518 21.16 1.67 8.80
CA THR A 518 21.14 0.23 8.55
C THR A 518 21.18 -0.01 7.04
N ASP A 519 22.11 -0.86 6.59
CA ASP A 519 22.17 -1.32 5.20
C ASP A 519 21.05 -2.35 4.95
N VAL A 520 19.87 -1.87 4.59
CA VAL A 520 18.70 -2.71 4.36
C VAL A 520 18.82 -3.58 3.11
N SER A 521 19.74 -3.27 2.18
CA SER A 521 20.04 -4.16 1.04
C SER A 521 20.68 -5.48 1.46
N ALA A 522 21.24 -5.54 2.68
CA ALA A 522 21.73 -6.75 3.32
C ALA A 522 20.65 -7.51 4.12
N VAL A 523 19.52 -6.85 4.42
CA VAL A 523 18.35 -7.46 5.06
C VAL A 523 17.54 -8.24 4.03
N ASP A 524 17.22 -7.59 2.91
CA ASP A 524 16.53 -8.22 1.78
C ASP A 524 16.93 -7.55 0.46
N SER A 525 17.02 -8.33 -0.63
CA SER A 525 17.46 -7.84 -1.94
C SER A 525 16.47 -6.91 -2.65
N TYR A 526 15.24 -6.79 -2.14
CA TYR A 526 14.28 -5.79 -2.61
C TYR A 526 14.77 -4.37 -2.31
N PHE A 527 15.43 -4.17 -1.16
CA PHE A 527 15.82 -2.85 -0.71
C PHE A 527 17.11 -2.36 -1.37
N GLU A 528 17.15 -1.08 -1.69
CA GLU A 528 18.36 -0.35 -2.02
C GLU A 528 19.10 0.10 -0.76
N ALA A 529 20.43 0.25 -0.84
CA ALA A 529 21.22 0.78 0.27
C ALA A 529 20.90 2.28 0.47
N PRO A 530 20.40 2.70 1.65
CA PRO A 530 19.96 4.07 1.85
C PRO A 530 21.14 5.01 2.04
N SER A 531 20.97 6.25 1.61
CA SER A 531 21.95 7.33 1.82
C SER A 531 21.51 8.38 2.85
N TYR A 532 20.30 8.24 3.38
CA TYR A 532 19.69 9.10 4.39
C TYR A 532 18.65 8.34 5.21
N VAL A 533 18.24 8.94 6.33
CA VAL A 533 17.11 8.48 7.16
C VAL A 533 15.83 9.19 6.72
N GLY A 534 14.68 8.55 6.90
CA GLY A 534 13.37 9.05 6.44
C GLY A 534 13.13 8.85 4.94
N GLY A 535 11.95 9.23 4.48
CA GLY A 535 11.44 8.94 3.14
C GLY A 535 11.96 9.84 2.03
N ALA A 536 12.38 11.08 2.33
CA ALA A 536 12.96 11.98 1.33
C ALA A 536 13.85 13.02 2.00
N ASN A 537 14.81 13.59 1.28
CA ASN A 537 15.63 14.72 1.76
C ASN A 537 15.83 15.78 0.67
N ALA A 538 16.55 16.87 0.97
CA ALA A 538 16.78 17.93 -0.02
C ALA A 538 17.68 17.52 -1.21
N GLY A 539 18.54 16.52 -1.04
CA GLY A 539 19.41 15.98 -2.08
C GLY A 539 18.73 14.95 -2.98
N ASP A 540 17.67 14.31 -2.49
CA ASP A 540 16.87 13.29 -3.15
C ASP A 540 15.38 13.53 -2.85
N ASN A 541 14.82 14.50 -3.56
CA ASN A 541 13.42 14.91 -3.42
C ASN A 541 12.58 14.37 -4.59
N TRP A 542 12.40 13.06 -4.61
CA TRP A 542 11.58 12.33 -5.59
C TRP A 542 10.09 12.71 -5.57
N LEU A 543 9.62 13.37 -4.50
CA LEU A 543 8.25 13.89 -4.37
C LEU A 543 7.97 15.03 -5.37
N SER A 544 9.02 15.70 -5.87
CA SER A 544 8.87 16.92 -6.69
C SER A 544 8.31 16.63 -8.08
N GLY A 545 7.34 17.45 -8.50
CA GLY A 545 6.83 17.48 -9.88
C GLY A 545 5.49 16.76 -10.07
N TRP A 546 5.15 15.81 -9.21
CA TRP A 546 3.94 14.99 -9.36
C TRP A 546 3.04 14.94 -8.12
N THR A 547 3.61 15.11 -6.92
CA THR A 547 2.81 15.08 -5.68
C THR A 547 2.00 16.37 -5.47
N VAL A 548 0.88 16.24 -4.76
CA VAL A 548 -0.02 17.33 -4.34
C VAL A 548 -0.07 17.45 -2.82
N GLY A 549 -0.63 18.54 -2.29
CA GLY A 549 -0.87 18.73 -0.85
C GLY A 549 0.36 19.04 0.02
N LEU A 550 1.59 18.80 -0.44
CA LEU A 550 2.81 19.00 0.35
C LEU A 550 3.24 20.48 0.49
N SER A 551 2.85 21.34 -0.45
CA SER A 551 3.18 22.78 -0.45
C SER A 551 2.14 23.65 0.27
N ALA A 552 1.00 23.08 0.66
CA ALA A 552 -0.05 23.78 1.38
C ALA A 552 0.39 24.04 2.84
N PRO A 553 0.02 25.17 3.44
CA PRO A 553 0.22 25.36 4.86
C PRO A 553 -0.45 24.26 5.68
N LEU A 554 0.18 23.91 6.80
CA LEU A 554 -0.53 23.22 7.88
C LEU A 554 -1.55 24.23 8.41
N ASN A 555 -2.77 24.14 7.89
CA ASN A 555 -3.94 24.76 8.51
C ASN A 555 -4.63 23.64 9.29
N PRO A 556 -4.15 23.34 10.53
CA PRO A 556 -4.79 22.33 11.36
C PRO A 556 -6.28 22.62 11.54
#